data_AF-L9Y3A2-F1
#
_entry.id   AF-L9Y3A2-F1
#
_cell.length_a   1.000
_cell.length_b   1.000
_cell.length_c   1.000
_cell.angle_alpha   90.00
_cell.angle_beta   90.00
_cell.angle_gamma   90.00
#
_symmetry.space_group_name_H-M   'P 1'
#
loop_
_entity.id
_entity.type
_entity.pdbx_description
1 polymer ?
#
loop_
_entity_poly.entity_id
_entity_poly.type
_entity_poly.pdbx_seq_one_letter_code
_entity_poly.pdbx_strand_id
1 'polypeptide(L)'
;MTRDDDQSPADLREEADRADEIADALEDLLGELREEEIKGARLEGLFDEASSSNPNIWNTVTAFIDVEDGEAVVTDESKLAQGSWAPEIVEGCDTMVTVDIDYGMMPDDFTYIVGKKLSQRIEEFREQANEARQQADDLEDESAD
;
A
#
# COMPACT_ATOMS: atom_id res chain seq x y z
N MET A 1 -4.07 13.05 -23.99
CA MET A 1 -3.28 11.80 -23.94
C MET A 1 -1.89 12.16 -24.42
N THR A 2 -1.10 12.78 -23.55
CA THR A 2 0.36 12.71 -23.63
C THR A 2 0.69 11.22 -23.48
N ARG A 3 1.32 10.63 -24.49
CA ARG A 3 1.94 9.32 -24.33
C ARG A 3 3.20 9.54 -23.52
N ASP A 4 3.40 8.74 -22.48
CA ASP A 4 4.66 8.59 -21.74
C ASP A 4 5.74 7.93 -22.64
N ASP A 5 6.03 8.52 -23.81
CA ASP A 5 7.09 8.07 -24.73
C ASP A 5 8.46 8.69 -24.39
N ASP A 6 8.61 9.36 -23.24
CA ASP A 6 9.81 10.14 -22.83
C ASP A 6 10.52 9.58 -21.58
N GLN A 7 10.09 8.44 -21.01
CA GLN A 7 10.81 7.85 -19.88
C GLN A 7 12.15 7.27 -20.34
N SER A 8 13.24 7.70 -19.73
CA SER A 8 14.56 7.14 -19.99
C SER A 8 14.75 5.81 -19.24
N PRO A 9 15.68 4.93 -19.69
CA PRO A 9 16.05 3.74 -18.93
C PRO A 9 16.47 4.03 -17.48
N ALA A 10 17.03 5.22 -17.22
CA ALA A 10 17.39 5.65 -15.87
C ALA A 10 16.15 5.92 -15.02
N ASP A 11 15.14 6.59 -15.57
CA ASP A 11 13.88 6.87 -14.85
C ASP A 11 13.13 5.58 -14.53
N LEU A 12 13.12 4.62 -15.47
CA LEU A 12 12.50 3.30 -15.26
C LEU A 12 13.22 2.48 -14.18
N ARG A 13 14.54 2.60 -14.07
CA ARG A 13 15.29 1.96 -12.98
C ARG A 13 15.02 2.60 -11.63
N GLU A 14 14.91 3.92 -11.57
CA GLU A 14 14.51 4.63 -10.35
C GLU A 14 13.10 4.22 -9.91
N GLU A 15 12.15 4.11 -10.84
CA GLU A 15 10.81 3.60 -10.55
C GLU A 15 10.84 2.16 -10.02
N ALA A 16 11.67 1.29 -10.62
CA ALA A 16 11.82 -0.08 -10.15
C ALA A 16 12.39 -0.17 -8.73
N ASP A 17 13.38 0.65 -8.42
CA ASP A 17 14.00 0.70 -7.09
C ASP A 17 13.00 1.25 -6.06
N ARG A 18 12.22 2.27 -6.41
CA ARG A 18 11.15 2.79 -5.54
C ARG A 18 10.07 1.74 -5.28
N ALA A 19 9.62 1.03 -6.30
CA ALA A 19 8.62 -0.02 -6.14
C ALA A 19 9.14 -1.17 -5.24
N ASP A 20 10.41 -1.55 -5.37
CA ASP A 20 11.01 -2.54 -4.47
C ASP A 20 11.15 -2.02 -3.04
N GLU A 21 11.52 -0.76 -2.83
CA GLU A 21 11.57 -0.14 -1.50
C GLU A 21 10.19 -0.18 -0.83
N ILE A 22 9.13 0.12 -1.58
CA ILE A 22 7.76 0.03 -1.07
C ILE A 22 7.40 -1.43 -0.74
N ALA A 23 7.74 -2.38 -1.60
CA ALA A 23 7.47 -3.79 -1.35
C ALA A 23 8.18 -4.28 -0.08
N ASP A 24 9.46 -3.94 0.10
CA ASP A 24 10.26 -4.31 1.27
C ASP A 24 9.66 -3.73 2.56
N ALA A 25 9.31 -2.44 2.56
CA ALA A 25 8.69 -1.77 3.71
C ALA A 25 7.32 -2.41 4.09
N LEU A 26 6.54 -2.84 3.11
CA LEU A 26 5.28 -3.54 3.34
C LEU A 26 5.47 -4.98 3.82
N GLU A 27 6.54 -5.66 3.40
CA GLU A 27 6.92 -6.99 3.93
C GLU A 27 7.24 -6.91 5.42
N ASP A 28 7.96 -5.87 5.85
CA ASP A 28 8.25 -5.62 7.27
C ASP A 28 6.97 -5.34 8.06
N LEU A 29 6.07 -4.49 7.53
CA LEU A 29 4.76 -4.21 8.15
C LEU A 29 3.91 -5.48 8.26
N LEU A 30 3.95 -6.35 7.24
CA LEU A 30 3.28 -7.65 7.25
C LEU A 30 3.90 -8.61 8.28
N GLY A 31 5.21 -8.56 8.47
CA GLY A 31 5.93 -9.29 9.51
C GLY A 31 5.47 -8.88 10.90
N GLU A 32 5.48 -7.58 11.19
CA GLU A 32 4.99 -6.99 12.44
C GLU A 32 3.56 -7.44 12.73
N LEU A 33 2.65 -7.33 11.75
CA LEU A 33 1.26 -7.74 11.88
C LEU A 33 1.09 -9.23 12.22
N ARG A 34 2.01 -10.10 11.79
CA ARG A 34 1.94 -11.56 12.02
C ARG A 34 2.57 -11.98 13.34
N GLU A 35 3.60 -11.27 13.78
CA GLU A 35 4.46 -11.67 14.89
C GLU A 35 4.15 -10.90 16.18
N GLU A 36 3.61 -9.69 16.08
CA GLU A 36 3.31 -8.81 17.21
C GLU A 36 1.83 -8.79 17.57
N GLU A 37 1.53 -8.42 18.83
CA GLU A 37 0.16 -8.11 19.21
C GLU A 37 -0.25 -6.80 18.53
N ILE A 38 -1.49 -6.72 18.01
CA ILE A 38 -1.98 -5.51 17.31
C ILE A 38 -1.88 -4.24 18.17
N LYS A 39 -1.84 -4.39 19.49
CA LYS A 39 -1.71 -3.30 20.45
C LYS A 39 -0.29 -2.77 20.48
N GLY A 40 -0.10 -1.50 20.13
CA GLY A 40 1.21 -0.87 19.99
C GLY A 40 1.84 -1.05 18.61
N ALA A 41 1.21 -1.81 17.72
CA ALA A 41 1.64 -1.98 16.34
C ALA A 41 1.25 -0.76 15.48
N ARG A 42 1.94 -0.56 14.35
CA ARG A 42 1.69 0.54 13.41
C ARG A 42 0.25 0.57 12.88
N LEU A 43 -0.43 -0.58 12.82
CA LEU A 43 -1.82 -0.72 12.35
C LEU A 43 -2.86 -0.72 13.47
N GLU A 44 -2.50 -0.39 14.72
CA GLU A 44 -3.44 -0.34 15.85
C GLU A 44 -4.62 0.61 15.57
N GLY A 45 -4.35 1.81 15.06
CA GLY A 45 -5.39 2.80 14.76
C GLY A 45 -6.37 2.30 13.69
N LEU A 46 -5.87 1.69 12.61
CA LEU A 46 -6.71 1.05 11.60
C LEU A 46 -7.60 -0.05 12.19
N PHE A 47 -7.06 -0.87 13.10
CA PHE A 47 -7.83 -1.92 13.79
C PHE A 47 -8.91 -1.35 14.72
N ASP A 48 -8.56 -0.36 15.53
CA ASP A 48 -9.51 0.30 16.43
C ASP A 48 -10.68 0.88 15.63
N GLU A 49 -10.39 1.48 14.48
CA GLU A 49 -11.44 2.06 13.65
C GLU A 49 -12.26 1.02 12.89
N ALA A 50 -11.65 -0.05 12.40
CA ALA A 50 -12.36 -1.17 11.78
C ALA A 50 -13.27 -1.90 12.77
N SER A 51 -12.84 -2.05 14.02
CA SER A 51 -13.52 -2.87 15.03
C SER A 51 -14.54 -2.11 15.88
N SER A 52 -14.41 -0.79 16.04
CA SER A 52 -15.26 0.01 16.93
C SER A 52 -16.22 0.97 16.23
N SER A 53 -15.98 1.27 14.95
CA SER A 53 -16.84 2.19 14.21
C SER A 53 -18.23 1.61 13.94
N ASN A 54 -19.25 2.47 13.86
CA ASN A 54 -20.61 2.04 13.58
C ASN A 54 -20.78 1.73 12.07
N PRO A 55 -20.99 0.47 11.67
CA PRO A 55 -21.08 0.06 10.27
C PRO A 55 -22.24 0.70 9.51
N ASN A 56 -23.26 1.21 10.22
CA ASN A 56 -24.41 1.89 9.61
C ASN A 56 -24.10 3.33 9.20
N ILE A 57 -22.96 3.88 9.64
CA ILE A 57 -22.52 5.25 9.33
C ILE A 57 -21.30 5.20 8.42
N TRP A 58 -20.33 4.36 8.77
CA TRP A 58 -19.08 4.15 8.04
C TRP A 58 -18.93 2.67 7.80
N ASN A 59 -18.73 2.24 6.55
CA ASN A 59 -18.65 0.82 6.21
C ASN A 59 -17.21 0.39 5.85
N THR A 60 -16.30 1.32 5.59
CA THR A 60 -14.88 1.03 5.35
C THR A 60 -13.98 2.02 6.06
N VAL A 61 -12.79 1.59 6.42
CA VAL A 61 -11.68 2.43 6.88
C VAL A 61 -10.46 2.15 6.01
N THR A 62 -9.67 3.17 5.71
CA THR A 62 -8.44 3.07 4.92
C THR A 62 -7.28 3.67 5.69
N ALA A 63 -6.18 2.94 5.81
CA ALA A 63 -4.89 3.49 6.20
C ALA A 63 -4.11 3.92 4.96
N PHE A 64 -3.56 5.13 4.99
CA PHE A 64 -2.63 5.64 3.99
C PHE A 64 -1.21 5.37 4.48
N ILE A 65 -0.39 4.78 3.62
CA ILE A 65 0.95 4.31 3.96
C ILE A 65 1.95 5.00 3.06
N ASP A 66 2.90 5.65 3.70
CA ASP A 66 4.05 6.29 3.07
C ASP A 66 5.31 5.55 3.47
N VAL A 67 6.27 5.47 2.56
CA VAL A 67 7.56 4.82 2.81
C VAL A 67 8.60 5.90 3.01
N GLU A 68 9.01 6.07 4.26
CA GLU A 68 9.99 7.06 4.68
C GLU A 68 11.22 6.33 5.22
N ASP A 69 12.38 6.57 4.61
CA ASP A 69 13.65 5.93 4.99
C ASP A 69 13.58 4.39 5.03
N GLY A 70 12.85 3.78 4.08
CA GLY A 70 12.64 2.33 3.97
C GLY A 70 11.64 1.74 4.97
N GLU A 71 10.95 2.57 5.76
CA GLU A 71 9.92 2.12 6.71
C GLU A 71 8.52 2.52 6.26
N ALA A 72 7.56 1.59 6.39
CA ALA A 72 6.14 1.88 6.16
C ALA A 72 5.56 2.65 7.36
N VAL A 73 5.08 3.87 7.11
CA VAL A 73 4.48 4.77 8.09
C VAL A 73 3.01 4.98 7.75
N VAL A 74 2.12 4.74 8.70
CA VAL A 74 0.70 5.11 8.56
C VAL A 74 0.57 6.61 8.81
N THR A 75 0.29 7.38 7.76
CA THR A 75 0.27 8.85 7.83
C THR A 75 -1.12 9.42 8.10
N ASP A 76 -2.17 8.72 7.69
CA ASP A 76 -3.55 9.07 8.03
C ASP A 76 -4.48 7.84 7.96
N GLU A 77 -5.63 7.94 8.62
CA GLU A 77 -6.68 6.93 8.62
C GLU A 77 -8.03 7.58 8.31
N SER A 78 -8.67 7.16 7.20
CA SER A 78 -9.95 7.73 6.77
C SER A 78 -11.08 6.72 6.82
N LYS A 79 -12.13 7.07 7.57
CA LYS A 79 -13.42 6.36 7.56
C LYS A 79 -14.26 6.87 6.40
N LEU A 80 -14.74 5.96 5.58
CA LEU A 80 -15.54 6.28 4.42
C LEU A 80 -16.88 5.55 4.49
N ALA A 81 -17.94 6.29 4.14
CA ALA A 81 -19.25 5.72 3.85
C ALA A 81 -19.24 5.28 2.38
N GLN A 82 -19.91 4.18 2.05
CA GLN A 82 -19.83 3.52 0.75
C GLN A 82 -20.25 4.53 -0.33
N GLY A 83 -19.35 4.86 -1.25
CA GLY A 83 -19.59 5.83 -2.32
C GLY A 83 -19.29 7.30 -2.00
N SER A 84 -18.74 7.62 -0.81
CA SER A 84 -18.23 8.95 -0.48
C SER A 84 -16.71 8.92 -0.47
N TRP A 85 -16.09 8.84 -1.64
CA TRP A 85 -14.63 8.93 -1.77
C TRP A 85 -14.20 10.39 -1.73
N ALA A 86 -13.22 10.74 -0.90
CA ALA A 86 -12.59 12.05 -0.89
C ALA A 86 -11.21 11.93 -1.57
N PRO A 87 -11.06 12.36 -2.84
CA PRO A 87 -9.82 12.23 -3.62
C PRO A 87 -8.62 12.99 -3.02
N GLU A 88 -8.87 14.02 -2.20
CA GLU A 88 -7.84 14.96 -1.74
C GLU A 88 -6.88 14.36 -0.69
N ILE A 89 -7.21 13.22 -0.05
CA ILE A 89 -6.33 12.52 0.90
C ILE A 89 -5.37 11.55 0.16
N VAL A 90 -5.61 11.30 -1.12
CA VAL A 90 -4.89 10.31 -1.95
C VAL A 90 -3.68 10.92 -2.64
N GLU A 91 -3.58 12.26 -2.69
CA GLU A 91 -2.43 12.94 -3.27
C GLU A 91 -1.23 12.88 -2.33
N GLY A 92 -0.33 11.95 -2.60
CA GLY A 92 0.99 11.90 -1.96
C GLY A 92 1.34 10.58 -1.30
N CYS A 93 0.39 9.64 -1.18
CA CYS A 93 0.70 8.36 -0.54
C CYS A 93 1.27 7.30 -1.47
N ASP A 94 2.23 6.51 -0.98
CA ASP A 94 2.83 5.42 -1.76
C ASP A 94 1.84 4.26 -1.93
N THR A 95 1.09 3.94 -0.88
CA THR A 95 0.03 2.92 -0.97
C THR A 95 -1.06 3.09 0.08
N MET A 96 -2.07 2.24 0.01
CA MET A 96 -3.19 2.25 0.94
C MET A 96 -3.72 0.84 1.24
N VAL A 97 -4.25 0.67 2.45
CA VAL A 97 -4.92 -0.56 2.88
C VAL A 97 -6.33 -0.22 3.36
N THR A 98 -7.32 -0.66 2.59
CA THR A 98 -8.74 -0.48 2.92
C THR A 98 -9.34 -1.75 3.52
N VAL A 99 -10.02 -1.63 4.65
CA VAL A 99 -10.71 -2.72 5.37
C VAL A 99 -12.18 -2.37 5.57
N ASP A 100 -13.05 -3.37 5.52
CA ASP A 100 -14.45 -3.19 5.88
C ASP A 100 -14.59 -3.03 7.40
N ILE A 101 -15.44 -2.11 7.83
CA ILE A 101 -15.76 -1.93 9.24
C ILE A 101 -16.69 -3.06 9.67
N ASP A 102 -16.27 -3.82 10.67
CA ASP A 102 -17.08 -4.85 11.31
C ASP A 102 -17.05 -4.64 12.83
N TYR A 103 -18.20 -4.28 13.38
CA TYR A 103 -18.30 -3.94 14.79
C TYR A 103 -18.03 -5.18 15.65
N GLY A 104 -16.93 -5.14 16.42
CA GLY A 104 -16.44 -6.26 17.20
C GLY A 104 -15.51 -7.21 16.42
N MET A 105 -14.93 -6.77 15.30
CA MET A 105 -13.90 -7.51 14.56
C MET A 105 -12.82 -8.06 15.51
N MET A 106 -12.51 -9.35 15.38
CA MET A 106 -11.44 -9.96 16.17
C MET A 106 -10.07 -9.60 15.61
N PRO A 107 -9.03 -9.49 16.45
CA PRO A 107 -7.66 -9.23 16.01
C PRO A 107 -7.16 -10.25 14.97
N ASP A 108 -7.51 -11.52 15.11
CA ASP A 108 -7.13 -12.58 14.16
C ASP A 108 -7.77 -12.37 12.78
N ASP A 109 -9.05 -11.95 12.75
CA ASP A 109 -9.78 -11.66 11.52
C ASP A 109 -9.18 -10.43 10.82
N PHE A 110 -8.87 -9.39 11.58
CA PHE A 110 -8.17 -8.20 11.08
C PHE A 110 -6.81 -8.57 10.47
N THR A 111 -6.00 -9.30 11.23
CA THR A 111 -4.66 -9.79 10.82
C THR A 111 -4.74 -10.58 9.52
N TYR A 112 -5.73 -11.46 9.39
CA TYR A 112 -5.95 -12.22 8.17
C TYR A 112 -6.33 -11.33 6.97
N ILE A 113 -7.30 -10.42 7.15
CA ILE A 113 -7.80 -9.56 6.07
C ILE A 113 -6.71 -8.59 5.61
N VAL A 114 -6.10 -7.88 6.55
CA VAL A 114 -5.04 -6.90 6.25
C VAL A 114 -3.80 -7.61 5.75
N GLY A 115 -3.40 -8.72 6.36
CA GLY A 115 -2.24 -9.48 5.90
C GLY A 115 -2.38 -9.97 4.46
N LYS A 116 -3.60 -10.36 4.05
CA LYS A 116 -3.89 -10.71 2.65
C LYS A 116 -3.77 -9.49 1.73
N LYS A 117 -4.29 -8.33 2.13
CA LYS A 117 -4.23 -7.09 1.34
C LYS A 117 -2.79 -6.58 1.18
N LEU A 118 -2.01 -6.58 2.26
CA LEU A 118 -0.57 -6.26 2.23
C LEU A 118 0.17 -7.20 1.28
N SER A 119 -0.07 -8.51 1.39
CA SER A 119 0.56 -9.50 0.48
C SER A 119 0.26 -9.23 -0.99
N GLN A 120 -1.00 -8.90 -1.32
CA GLN A 120 -1.39 -8.54 -2.69
C GLN A 120 -0.66 -7.28 -3.18
N ARG A 121 -0.56 -6.27 -2.32
CA ARG A 121 0.10 -5.00 -2.68
C ARG A 121 1.60 -5.18 -2.87
N ILE A 122 2.25 -5.99 -2.03
CA ILE A 122 3.65 -6.39 -2.19
C ILE A 122 3.86 -7.06 -3.55
N GLU A 123 3.02 -8.04 -3.91
CA GLU A 123 3.10 -8.73 -5.20
C GLU A 123 2.98 -7.76 -6.38
N GLU A 124 2.06 -6.80 -6.31
CA GLU A 124 1.86 -5.78 -7.35
C GLU A 124 3.06 -4.84 -7.49
N PHE A 125 3.68 -4.40 -6.39
CA PHE A 125 4.89 -3.57 -6.45
C PHE A 125 6.10 -4.35 -6.97
N ARG A 126 6.25 -5.62 -6.60
CA ARG A 126 7.28 -6.50 -7.17
C ARG A 126 7.08 -6.70 -8.67
N GLU A 127 5.84 -6.85 -9.13
CA GLU A 127 5.53 -6.93 -10.55
C GLU A 127 5.90 -5.63 -11.27
N GLN A 128 5.49 -4.48 -10.73
CA GLN A 128 5.85 -3.15 -11.26
C GLN A 128 7.37 -2.96 -11.36
N ALA A 129 8.12 -3.32 -10.32
CA ALA A 129 9.58 -3.22 -10.33
C ALA A 129 10.21 -4.07 -11.45
N ASN A 130 9.69 -5.28 -11.66
CA ASN A 130 10.16 -6.17 -12.72
C ASN A 130 9.76 -5.69 -14.12
N GLU A 131 8.57 -5.13 -14.29
CA GLU A 131 8.13 -4.55 -15.55
C GLU A 131 8.96 -3.32 -15.93
N ALA A 132 9.21 -2.43 -14.98
CA ALA A 132 10.01 -1.24 -15.20
C ALA A 132 11.47 -1.59 -15.58
N ARG A 133 12.06 -2.60 -14.93
CA ARG A 133 13.39 -3.13 -15.32
C ARG A 133 13.41 -3.69 -16.73
N GLN A 134 12.42 -4.51 -17.09
CA GLN A 134 12.32 -5.08 -18.43
C GLN A 134 12.20 -3.99 -19.49
N GLN A 135 11.38 -2.97 -19.25
CA GLN A 135 11.24 -1.84 -20.17
C GLN A 135 12.55 -1.04 -20.30
N ALA A 136 13.29 -0.84 -19.20
CA ALA A 136 14.58 -0.17 -19.24
C ALA A 136 15.60 -0.93 -20.10
N ASP A 137 15.66 -2.25 -19.93
CA ASP A 137 16.56 -3.12 -20.67
C ASP A 137 16.19 -3.16 -22.17
N ASP A 138 14.89 -3.25 -22.50
CA ASP A 138 14.41 -3.23 -23.90
C ASP A 138 14.81 -1.92 -24.61
N LEU A 139 14.64 -0.76 -23.95
CA LEU A 139 15.00 0.54 -24.51
C LEU A 139 16.52 0.70 -24.71
N GLU A 140 17.33 0.15 -23.82
CA GLU A 140 18.79 0.17 -23.97
C GLU A 140 19.24 -0.70 -25.13
N ASP A 141 18.66 -1.89 -25.29
CA ASP A 141 18.93 -2.79 -26.41
C ASP A 141 18.52 -2.17 -27.75
N GLU A 142 17.34 -1.53 -27.83
CA GLU A 142 16.89 -0.81 -29.03
C GLU A 142 17.77 0.40 -29.38
N SER A 143 18.41 1.03 -28.39
CA SER A 143 19.31 2.16 -28.60
C SER A 143 20.74 1.76 -29.02
N ALA A 144 21.08 0.48 -28.90
CA ALA A 144 22.40 -0.07 -29.19
C ALA A 144 22.57 -0.61 -30.63
N ASP A 145 21.48 -0.71 -31.40
CA ASP A 145 21.43 -1.14 -32.82
C ASP A 145 21.38 0.06 -33.79
#